data_AF-A0A6C0D1L4-F1
#
_entry.id   AF-A0A6C0D1L4-F1
#
_cell.length_a   1.000
_cell.length_b   1.000
_cell.length_c   1.000
_cell.angle_alpha   90.00
_cell.angle_beta   90.00
_cell.angle_gamma   90.00
#
_symmetry.space_group_name_H-M   'P 1'
#
loop_
_entity.id
_entity.type
_entity.pdbx_description
1 polymer ?
#
loop_
_entity_poly.entity_id
_entity_poly.type
_entity_poly.pdbx_seq_one_letter_code
_entity_poly.pdbx_strand_id
1 'polypeptide(L)' 'MNKTQTFIGIMAFYAFLTYIAFPLAFYYLGKKTLSYAGYGFITGSVVSIVLWLMVGNKMVK' A
#
# COMPACT_ATOMS: atom_id res chain seq x y z
N MET A 1 -19.99 -5.53 7.37
CA MET A 1 -19.69 -5.17 5.97
C MET A 1 -19.90 -6.38 5.09
N ASN A 2 -20.49 -6.21 3.90
CA ASN A 2 -20.53 -7.28 2.92
C ASN A 2 -19.15 -7.44 2.23
N LYS A 3 -18.92 -8.56 1.53
CA LYS A 3 -17.63 -8.86 0.88
C LYS A 3 -17.16 -7.76 -0.06
N THR A 4 -18.08 -7.10 -0.77
CA THR A 4 -17.79 -5.97 -1.66
C THR A 4 -17.24 -4.77 -0.90
N GLN A 5 -17.88 -4.38 0.21
CA GLN A 5 -17.40 -3.29 1.06
C GLN A 5 -16.01 -3.62 1.63
N THR A 6 -15.81 -4.86 2.08
CA THR A 6 -14.50 -5.32 2.58
C THR A 6 -13.43 -5.22 1.50
N PHE A 7 -13.72 -5.66 0.27
CA PHE A 7 -12.81 -5.52 -0.85
C PHE A 7 -12.44 -4.07 -1.13
N ILE A 8 -13.44 -3.17 -1.24
CA ILE A 8 -13.22 -1.75 -1.49
C ILE A 8 -12.34 -1.12 -0.39
N GLY A 9 -12.61 -1.44 0.88
CA GLY A 9 -11.81 -0.94 2.00
C GLY A 9 -10.36 -1.39 1.93
N ILE A 10 -10.11 -2.67 1.62
CA ILE A 10 -8.77 -3.22 1.45
C ILE A 10 -8.05 -2.51 0.28
N MET A 11 -8.70 -2.35 -0.87
CA MET A 11 -8.10 -1.68 -2.02
C MET A 11 -7.78 -0.21 -1.73
N ALA A 12 -8.68 0.51 -1.05
CA ALA A 12 -8.45 1.89 -0.64
C ALA A 12 -7.26 2.00 0.33
N PHE A 13 -7.15 1.08 1.28
CA PHE A 13 -6.01 1.01 2.20
C PHE A 13 -4.69 0.75 1.47
N TYR A 14 -4.67 -0.18 0.51
CA TYR A 14 -3.47 -0.46 -0.29
C TYR A 14 -3.08 0.71 -1.20
N ALA A 15 -4.05 1.41 -1.78
CA ALA A 15 -3.81 2.64 -2.52
C ALA A 15 -3.18 3.71 -1.62
N PHE A 16 -3.73 3.91 -0.40
CA PHE A 16 -3.16 4.85 0.56
C PHE A 16 -1.72 4.47 0.95
N LEU A 17 -1.44 3.20 1.26
CA LEU A 17 -0.09 2.76 1.58
C LEU A 17 0.88 3.02 0.44
N THR A 18 0.50 2.64 -0.78
CA THR A 18 1.37 2.64 -1.96
C THR A 18 1.63 4.04 -2.49
N TYR A 19 0.59 4.89 -2.58
CA TYR A 19 0.70 6.20 -3.21
C TYR A 19 0.96 7.34 -2.22
N ILE A 20 0.72 7.12 -0.92
CA ILE A 20 0.82 8.18 0.09
C ILE A 20 1.79 7.78 1.20
N ALA A 21 1.47 6.75 1.99
CA ALA A 21 2.20 6.48 3.23
C ALA A 21 3.68 6.14 2.98
N PHE A 22 3.97 5.16 2.12
CA PHE A 22 5.35 4.73 1.85
C PHE A 22 6.17 5.78 1.08
N PRO A 23 5.66 6.41 0.00
CA PRO A 23 6.37 7.49 -0.68
C PRO A 23 6.75 8.64 0.26
N LEU A 24 5.81 9.09 1.10
CA LEU A 24 6.09 10.15 2.08
C LEU A 24 7.09 9.69 3.12
N ALA A 25 6.93 8.49 3.68
CA ALA A 25 7.86 7.95 4.66
C ALA A 25 9.28 7.89 4.09
N PHE A 26 9.49 7.34 2.89
CA PHE A 26 10.82 7.24 2.28
C PHE A 26 11.38 8.61 1.88
N TYR A 27 10.53 9.55 1.46
CA TYR A 27 10.95 10.92 1.22
C TYR A 27 11.53 11.56 2.48
N TYR A 28 10.79 11.53 3.59
CA TYR A 28 11.19 12.20 4.83
C TYR A 28 12.28 11.46 5.62
N LEU A 29 12.29 10.12 5.61
CA LEU A 29 13.29 9.30 6.31
C LEU A 29 14.58 9.13 5.50
N GLY A 30 14.52 9.29 4.18
CA GLY A 30 15.68 9.24 3.29
C GLY A 30 16.35 10.61 3.15
N LYS A 31 16.51 11.05 1.90
CA LYS A 31 17.20 12.30 1.56
C LYS A 31 16.28 13.43 1.10
N LYS A 32 14.96 13.33 1.31
CA LYS A 32 13.97 14.30 0.78
C LYS A 32 14.14 14.55 -0.72
N THR A 33 14.34 13.47 -1.48
CA THR A 33 14.41 13.52 -2.94
C THR A 33 13.26 12.74 -3.56
N LEU A 34 12.85 13.14 -4.76
CA LEU A 34 11.80 12.46 -5.51
C LEU A 34 12.16 11.00 -5.82
N SER A 35 13.44 10.70 -6.01
CA SER A 35 13.92 9.33 -6.19
C SER A 35 13.63 8.44 -4.98
N TYR A 36 13.87 8.95 -3.76
CA TYR A 36 13.53 8.21 -2.54
C TYR A 36 12.02 8.01 -2.37
N ALA A 37 11.20 9.02 -2.70
CA ALA A 37 9.75 8.85 -2.73
C ALA A 37 9.33 7.72 -3.70
N GLY A 38 9.99 7.63 -4.87
CA GLY A 38 9.80 6.55 -5.84
C GLY A 38 10.16 5.18 -5.29
N TYR A 39 11.26 5.05 -4.52
CA TYR A 39 11.58 3.80 -3.82
C TYR A 39 10.51 3.42 -2.79
N GLY A 40 9.93 4.42 -2.11
CA GLY A 40 8.77 4.23 -1.25
C GLY A 40 7.57 3.67 -2.01
N PHE A 41 7.22 4.24 -3.16
CA PHE A 41 6.13 3.73 -4.01
C PHE A 41 6.33 2.27 -4.41
N ILE A 42 7.54 1.91 -4.88
CA ILE A 42 7.86 0.52 -5.26
C ILE A 42 7.73 -0.41 -4.06
N THR A 43 8.31 -0.02 -2.92
CA THR A 43 8.26 -0.82 -1.68
C THR A 43 6.82 -1.00 -1.20
N GLY A 44 6.03 0.08 -1.15
CA GLY A 44 4.62 0.04 -0.75
C GLY A 44 3.76 -0.83 -1.68
N SER A 45 4.04 -0.81 -2.99
CA SER A 45 3.38 -1.69 -3.97
C SER A 45 3.67 -3.16 -3.68
N VAL A 46 4.94 -3.51 -3.47
CA VAL A 46 5.34 -4.89 -3.14
C VAL A 46 4.68 -5.35 -1.83
N VAL A 47 4.71 -4.52 -0.79
CA VAL A 47 4.04 -4.80 0.50
C VAL A 47 2.53 -5.02 0.30
N SER A 48 1.86 -4.17 -0.48
CA SER A 48 0.42 -4.31 -0.75
C SER A 48 0.07 -5.60 -1.48
N ILE A 49 0.89 -6.02 -2.45
CA ILE A 49 0.75 -7.31 -3.14
C ILE A 49 0.88 -8.47 -2.15
N VAL A 50 1.91 -8.46 -1.30
CA VAL A 50 2.13 -9.50 -0.28
C VAL A 50 0.94 -9.56 0.69
N LEU A 51 0.44 -8.40 1.15
CA LEU A 51 -0.73 -8.33 2.04
C LEU A 51 -1.98 -8.92 1.39
N TRP A 52 -2.22 -8.65 0.10
CA TRP A 52 -3.33 -9.25 -0.62
C TRP A 52 -3.22 -10.78 -0.68
N LEU A 53 -2.05 -11.30 -1.04
CA LEU A 53 -1.81 -12.74 -1.20
C LEU A 53 -1.87 -13.52 0.13
N MET A 54 -1.46 -12.89 1.24
CA MET A 54 -1.43 -13.56 2.54
C MET A 54 -2.72 -13.39 3.33
N VAL A 55 -3.35 -12.21 3.27
CA VAL A 55 -4.43 -11.79 4.16
C VAL A 55 -5.66 -11.34 3.38
N GLY A 56 -5.53 -10.32 2.52
CA GLY A 56 -6.67 -9.64 1.89
C GLY A 56 -7.59 -10.57 1.10
N ASN A 57 -7.04 -11.48 0.31
CA ASN A 57 -7.85 -12.42 -0.48
C ASN A 57 -8.69 -13.37 0.39
N LYS A 58 -8.24 -13.70 1.61
CA LYS A 58 -8.94 -14.62 2.52
C LYS A 58 -10.15 -13.94 3.18
N MET A 59 -10.11 -12.60 3.29
CA MET A 59 -11.17 -11.81 3.94
C MET A 59 -12.36 -11.54 3.02
N VAL A 60 -12.20 -11.75 1.71
CA VAL A 60 -13.25 -11.52 0.70
C VAL A 60 -13.70 -12.78 -0.03
N LYS A 61 -13.08 -13.93 0.28
CA LYS A 61 -13.50 -15.25 -0.20
C LYS A 61 -14.81 -15.69 0.43
#